data_AF-A0A534I6Z1-F1
#
_entry.id   AF-A0A534I6Z1-F1
#
_cell.length_a   1.000
_cell.length_b   1.000
_cell.length_c   1.000
_cell.angle_alpha   90.00
_cell.angle_beta   90.00
_cell.angle_gamma   90.00
#
_symmetry.space_group_name_H-M   'P 1'
#
loop_
_entity.id
_entity.type
_entity.pdbx_description
1 polymer ?
#
loop_
_entity_poly.entity_id
_entity_poly.type
_entity_poly.pdbx_seq_one_letter_code
_entity_poly.pdbx_strand_id
1 'polypeptide(L)'
;MEERWNDRGDGPGEGHQPGDRLHLPGSAGPDGIECVGTTAGTVLVKAIDPDGASITRIGSTLFFAANDGTSGWEVWKSDGTTAGTVLIADICPGACSSSPWQLAAVGSTLFFAANDGVTGWELWKSDGTAAGTVFVKDIDPDPADYGSISFLYPPPAAVGSTLFFVANDGTDGIELWESDGTTAGTVIVKDICPGGCDAFDYLNPPVPLLTAVGSTLLFVAGDPTSGSEMWKSDGTNLVGPRLGLPPLRR
;
A
#
# COMPACT_ATOMS: atom_id res chain seq x y z
N MET A 1 -67.82 1.70 -30.75
CA MET A 1 -67.82 1.17 -29.37
C MET A 1 -66.37 1.21 -28.93
N GLU A 2 -65.98 2.31 -28.27
CA GLU A 2 -65.83 2.44 -26.80
C GLU A 2 -64.49 1.79 -26.37
N GLU A 3 -63.58 2.36 -25.58
CA GLU A 3 -63.52 3.58 -24.76
C GLU A 3 -62.05 3.84 -24.31
N ARG A 4 -61.70 5.14 -24.11
CA ARG A 4 -60.78 5.78 -23.12
C ARG A 4 -59.30 5.33 -23.05
N TRP A 5 -58.32 6.24 -23.10
CA TRP A 5 -57.97 7.22 -22.05
C TRP A 5 -57.53 8.61 -22.55
N ASN A 6 -57.85 9.61 -21.73
CA ASN A 6 -57.66 11.05 -21.92
C ASN A 6 -56.19 11.51 -22.01
N ASP A 7 -55.91 12.22 -23.10
CA ASP A 7 -55.37 13.58 -23.19
C ASP A 7 -54.85 14.26 -21.89
N ARG A 8 -53.53 14.54 -21.87
CA ARG A 8 -53.01 15.91 -21.91
C ARG A 8 -51.69 15.95 -22.69
N GLY A 9 -51.73 16.45 -23.92
CA GLY A 9 -50.60 17.22 -24.49
C GLY A 9 -50.38 18.52 -23.69
N ASP A 10 -49.32 19.31 -23.83
CA ASP A 10 -48.15 19.31 -24.70
C ASP A 10 -47.10 20.20 -24.02
N GLY A 11 -45.82 19.91 -24.24
CA GLY A 11 -44.71 20.81 -23.94
C GLY A 11 -43.36 20.16 -24.27
N PRO A 12 -42.59 20.66 -25.24
CA PRO A 12 -41.31 20.06 -25.60
C PRO A 12 -40.17 20.63 -24.74
N GLY A 13 -39.35 19.74 -24.17
CA GLY A 13 -37.98 20.01 -23.78
C GLY A 13 -37.76 20.58 -22.38
N GLU A 14 -37.41 19.72 -21.43
CA GLU A 14 -36.53 20.11 -20.33
C GLU A 14 -35.33 19.17 -20.32
N GLY A 15 -34.19 19.69 -20.79
CA GLY A 15 -32.89 19.12 -20.51
C GLY A 15 -32.61 19.25 -19.02
N HIS A 16 -32.14 18.16 -18.41
CA HIS A 16 -31.57 18.19 -17.06
C HIS A 16 -30.42 19.21 -17.04
N GLN A 17 -30.55 20.27 -16.25
CA GLN A 17 -29.45 21.21 -16.03
C GLN A 17 -28.47 20.66 -14.98
N PRO A 18 -27.15 20.85 -15.13
CA PRO A 18 -26.18 20.56 -14.08
C PRO A 18 -26.39 21.52 -12.90
N GLY A 19 -26.78 21.01 -11.73
CA GLY A 19 -27.00 21.84 -10.55
C GLY A 19 -27.70 21.22 -9.34
N ASP A 20 -28.19 19.98 -9.42
CA ASP A 20 -28.93 19.40 -8.30
C ASP A 20 -28.01 19.02 -7.13
N ARG A 21 -28.26 19.67 -5.99
CA ARG A 21 -27.41 19.73 -4.80
C ARG A 21 -27.54 18.45 -3.98
N LEU A 22 -26.41 17.81 -3.65
CA LEU A 22 -26.37 16.83 -2.56
C LEU A 22 -26.51 17.57 -1.22
N HIS A 23 -27.68 17.45 -0.58
CA HIS A 23 -27.90 17.91 0.80
C HIS A 23 -27.32 16.89 1.78
N LEU A 24 -26.38 17.31 2.64
CA LEU A 24 -26.09 16.64 3.90
C LEU A 24 -26.37 17.63 5.05
N PRO A 25 -27.21 17.30 6.05
CA PRO A 25 -27.62 18.25 7.08
C PRO A 25 -26.60 18.36 8.23
N GLY A 26 -26.32 19.60 8.65
CA GLY A 26 -25.72 19.98 9.95
C GLY A 26 -24.19 19.86 10.03
N SER A 27 -23.40 20.77 10.62
CA SER A 27 -23.60 22.11 11.18
C SER A 27 -22.19 22.67 11.41
N ALA A 28 -21.89 23.85 10.87
CA ALA A 28 -20.60 24.51 11.01
C ALA A 28 -20.40 25.08 12.44
N GLY A 29 -19.31 24.70 13.10
CA GLY A 29 -18.71 25.40 14.24
C GLY A 29 -17.48 26.20 13.79
N PRO A 30 -16.93 27.08 14.66
CA PRO A 30 -15.98 28.14 14.28
C PRO A 30 -14.56 27.68 13.91
N ASP A 31 -14.24 26.40 14.01
CA ASP A 31 -12.93 25.85 13.64
C ASP A 31 -12.94 25.33 12.20
N GLY A 32 -13.21 26.24 11.27
CA GLY A 32 -13.39 25.97 9.85
C GLY A 32 -12.30 25.09 9.23
N ILE A 33 -12.61 23.81 9.05
CA ILE A 33 -12.07 23.05 7.93
C ILE A 33 -12.87 23.54 6.72
N GLU A 34 -12.34 24.55 6.02
CA GLU A 34 -12.90 24.95 4.74
C GLU A 34 -12.77 23.77 3.78
N CYS A 35 -13.90 23.23 3.36
CA CYS A 35 -13.94 22.33 2.22
C CYS A 35 -13.64 23.18 0.98
N VAL A 36 -12.37 23.25 0.56
CA VAL A 36 -11.93 23.98 -0.65
C VAL A 36 -12.37 23.31 -1.95
N GLY A 37 -13.02 22.16 -1.89
CA GLY A 37 -13.60 21.49 -3.05
C GLY A 37 -14.93 22.13 -3.44
N THR A 38 -14.99 22.74 -4.62
CA THR A 38 -16.27 23.00 -5.30
C THR A 38 -16.52 21.88 -6.31
N THR A 39 -17.77 21.62 -6.66
CA THR A 39 -18.12 20.73 -7.79
C THR A 39 -17.48 21.18 -9.11
N ALA A 40 -17.07 22.45 -9.19
CA ALA A 40 -16.33 23.02 -10.33
C ALA A 40 -14.80 22.76 -10.28
N GLY A 41 -14.23 22.43 -9.11
CA GLY A 41 -12.82 22.09 -8.92
C GLY A 41 -12.53 20.58 -9.02
N THR A 42 -13.56 19.74 -8.96
CA THR A 42 -13.44 18.29 -9.14
C THR A 42 -13.43 17.96 -10.63
N VAL A 43 -12.25 17.73 -11.18
CA VAL A 43 -12.04 17.36 -12.59
C VAL A 43 -11.36 16.01 -12.68
N LEU A 44 -11.74 15.20 -13.68
CA LEU A 44 -11.04 13.97 -14.01
C LEU A 44 -9.62 14.32 -14.48
N VAL A 45 -8.61 13.88 -13.74
CA VAL A 45 -7.19 14.12 -14.10
C VAL A 45 -6.80 13.27 -15.31
N LYS A 46 -7.14 11.98 -15.30
CA LYS A 46 -6.94 11.05 -16.42
C LYS A 46 -7.87 9.86 -16.24
N ALA A 47 -8.46 9.38 -17.33
CA ALA A 47 -9.18 8.10 -17.33
C ALA A 47 -8.17 6.96 -17.30
N ILE A 48 -7.90 6.46 -16.10
CA ILE A 48 -7.10 5.27 -15.83
C ILE A 48 -7.81 4.50 -14.74
N ASP A 49 -7.66 3.18 -14.70
CA ASP A 49 -8.22 2.34 -13.63
C ASP A 49 -7.19 2.24 -12.50
N PRO A 50 -7.36 2.90 -11.34
CA PRO A 50 -6.51 2.70 -10.17
C PRO A 50 -7.03 1.53 -9.32
N ASP A 51 -6.13 0.76 -8.71
CA ASP A 51 -6.53 -0.48 -8.01
C ASP A 51 -7.25 -0.16 -6.69
N GLY A 52 -7.12 1.11 -6.24
CA GLY A 52 -7.81 1.68 -5.08
C GLY A 52 -7.26 1.22 -3.73
N ALA A 53 -6.36 0.24 -3.69
CA ALA A 53 -5.88 -0.42 -2.49
C ALA A 53 -4.59 0.19 -1.91
N SER A 54 -3.77 0.89 -2.69
CA SER A 54 -2.57 1.57 -2.17
C SER A 54 -2.16 2.82 -2.94
N ILE A 55 -2.07 3.94 -2.22
CA ILE A 55 -1.62 5.22 -2.75
C ILE A 55 -0.66 5.89 -1.78
N THR A 56 0.49 6.33 -2.28
CA THR A 56 1.58 6.86 -1.45
C THR A 56 2.06 8.19 -1.99
N ARG A 57 2.21 9.17 -1.11
CA ARG A 57 2.70 10.51 -1.46
C ARG A 57 4.17 10.65 -1.09
N ILE A 58 4.98 11.13 -2.05
CA ILE A 58 6.37 11.57 -1.83
C ILE A 58 6.48 13.00 -2.36
N GLY A 59 6.74 13.96 -1.48
CA GLY A 59 6.73 15.37 -1.85
C GLY A 59 5.37 15.78 -2.44
N SER A 60 5.36 16.37 -3.63
CA SER A 60 4.12 16.74 -4.37
C SER A 60 3.64 15.65 -5.33
N THR A 61 4.26 14.46 -5.32
CA THR A 61 3.96 13.39 -6.26
C THR A 61 3.24 12.26 -5.54
N LEU A 62 2.22 11.74 -6.21
CA LEU A 62 1.42 10.61 -5.81
C LEU A 62 1.88 9.38 -6.59
N PHE A 63 2.02 8.24 -5.93
CA PHE A 63 2.40 6.96 -6.50
C PHE A 63 1.30 5.94 -6.22
N PHE A 64 0.96 5.14 -7.23
CA PHE A 64 -0.15 4.20 -7.16
C PHE A 64 -0.03 3.12 -8.23
N ALA A 65 -0.75 2.01 -8.06
CA ALA A 65 -0.95 1.01 -9.10
C ALA A 65 -2.09 1.42 -10.04
N ALA A 66 -1.88 1.30 -11.35
CA ALA A 66 -2.91 1.62 -12.34
C ALA A 66 -2.80 0.79 -13.62
N ASN A 67 -3.95 0.60 -14.27
CA ASN A 67 -4.07 -0.08 -15.56
C ASN A 67 -4.61 0.85 -16.64
N ASP A 68 -3.85 0.98 -17.73
CA ASP A 68 -4.19 1.80 -18.89
C ASP A 68 -4.90 1.03 -20.02
N GLY A 69 -5.18 -0.26 -19.80
CA GLY A 69 -5.78 -1.18 -20.76
C GLY A 69 -4.78 -1.85 -21.70
N THR A 70 -3.48 -1.52 -21.61
CA THR A 70 -2.43 -2.07 -22.47
C THR A 70 -1.27 -2.70 -21.71
N SER A 71 -0.88 -2.12 -20.58
CA SER A 71 0.25 -2.57 -19.74
C SER A 71 -0.20 -3.37 -18.51
N GLY A 72 -1.49 -3.63 -18.35
CA GLY A 72 -2.01 -4.20 -17.10
C GLY A 72 -1.75 -3.29 -15.88
N TRP A 73 -1.81 -3.86 -14.67
CA TRP A 73 -1.56 -3.12 -13.43
C TRP A 73 -0.07 -2.90 -13.19
N GLU A 74 0.37 -1.65 -13.31
CA GLU A 74 1.77 -1.25 -13.19
C GLU A 74 1.94 -0.06 -12.23
N VAL A 75 3.18 0.39 -12.01
CA VAL A 75 3.46 1.51 -11.11
C VAL A 75 3.39 2.86 -11.84
N TRP A 76 2.52 3.73 -11.34
CA TRP A 76 2.24 5.06 -11.91
C TRP A 76 2.57 6.17 -10.92
N LYS A 77 2.79 7.37 -11.46
CA LYS A 77 2.84 8.60 -10.68
C LYS A 77 1.90 9.66 -11.21
N SER A 78 1.51 10.60 -10.35
CA SER A 78 0.77 11.81 -10.70
C SER A 78 1.21 13.01 -9.87
N ASP A 79 1.23 14.20 -10.47
CA ASP A 79 1.33 15.50 -9.79
C ASP A 79 -0.03 16.21 -9.67
N GLY A 80 -1.12 15.50 -10.00
CA GLY A 80 -2.47 16.06 -10.09
C GLY A 80 -2.85 16.61 -11.47
N THR A 81 -1.95 16.54 -12.46
CA THR A 81 -2.23 16.93 -13.84
C THR A 81 -2.27 15.73 -14.79
N THR A 82 -2.99 15.86 -15.92
CA THR A 82 -3.02 14.81 -16.96
C THR A 82 -1.62 14.50 -17.49
N ALA A 83 -0.80 15.54 -17.70
CA ALA A 83 0.55 15.42 -18.25
C ALA A 83 1.53 14.77 -17.25
N GLY A 84 1.37 15.06 -15.95
CA GLY A 84 2.16 14.45 -14.89
C GLY A 84 1.67 13.06 -14.47
N THR A 85 0.54 12.58 -15.01
CA THR A 85 -0.02 11.25 -14.73
C THR A 85 0.50 10.22 -15.73
N VAL A 86 1.60 9.56 -15.36
CA VAL A 86 2.41 8.74 -16.26
C VAL A 86 2.82 7.40 -15.64
N LEU A 87 2.94 6.39 -16.49
CA LEU A 87 3.56 5.11 -16.17
C LEU A 87 5.03 5.37 -15.82
N ILE A 88 5.49 4.84 -14.70
CA ILE A 88 6.91 4.97 -14.31
C ILE A 88 7.71 3.86 -14.97
N ALA A 89 7.23 2.62 -14.87
CA ALA A 89 7.85 1.45 -15.47
C ALA A 89 6.80 0.39 -15.77
N ASP A 90 6.95 -0.27 -16.92
CA ASP A 90 6.23 -1.49 -17.31
C ASP A 90 7.02 -2.69 -16.77
N ILE A 91 6.82 -3.01 -15.48
CA ILE A 91 7.64 -4.00 -14.77
C ILE A 91 7.33 -5.40 -15.30
N CYS A 92 6.05 -5.70 -15.53
CA CYS A 92 5.63 -6.90 -16.26
C CYS A 92 5.26 -6.49 -17.70
N PRO A 93 6.11 -6.75 -18.71
CA PRO A 93 5.92 -6.16 -20.03
C PRO A 93 4.64 -6.60 -20.75
N GLY A 94 3.99 -5.65 -21.42
CA GLY A 94 2.80 -5.90 -22.25
C GLY A 94 1.55 -6.10 -21.41
N ALA A 95 0.64 -6.98 -21.80
CA ALA A 95 -0.66 -7.12 -21.13
C ALA A 95 -0.62 -7.86 -19.78
N CYS A 96 0.58 -8.26 -19.30
CA CYS A 96 0.68 -8.83 -17.96
C CYS A 96 0.59 -7.73 -16.90
N SER A 97 0.65 -8.08 -15.62
CA SER A 97 0.42 -7.10 -14.54
C SER A 97 1.39 -7.36 -13.41
N SER A 98 2.24 -6.38 -13.12
CA SER A 98 3.10 -6.45 -11.95
C SER A 98 2.34 -6.29 -10.64
N SER A 99 1.11 -5.77 -10.71
CA SER A 99 0.19 -5.56 -9.60
C SER A 99 0.89 -4.96 -8.38
N PRO A 100 1.50 -3.76 -8.47
CA PRO A 100 2.27 -3.19 -7.37
C PRO A 100 1.42 -2.95 -6.13
N TRP A 101 1.94 -3.30 -4.96
CA TRP A 101 1.20 -3.18 -3.70
C TRP A 101 2.16 -2.94 -2.52
N GLN A 102 1.60 -2.67 -1.32
CA GLN A 102 2.36 -2.25 -0.13
C GLN A 102 3.30 -1.05 -0.39
N LEU A 103 2.83 -0.06 -1.14
CA LEU A 103 3.60 1.13 -1.46
C LEU A 103 3.96 1.90 -0.19
N ALA A 104 5.25 2.10 0.09
CA ALA A 104 5.74 2.91 1.21
C ALA A 104 6.80 3.92 0.78
N ALA A 105 6.75 5.09 1.40
CA ALA A 105 7.73 6.14 1.21
C ALA A 105 8.83 6.05 2.28
N VAL A 106 10.08 6.00 1.86
CA VAL A 106 11.27 6.16 2.71
C VAL A 106 12.07 7.33 2.16
N GLY A 107 11.96 8.49 2.81
CA GLY A 107 12.54 9.74 2.30
C GLY A 107 11.96 10.09 0.92
N SER A 108 12.80 10.08 -0.12
CA SER A 108 12.41 10.33 -1.51
C SER A 108 12.22 9.07 -2.35
N THR A 109 12.33 7.89 -1.75
CA THR A 109 12.26 6.60 -2.44
C THR A 109 10.93 5.93 -2.15
N LEU A 110 10.27 5.45 -3.20
CA LEU A 110 9.15 4.55 -3.10
C LEU A 110 9.67 3.12 -3.00
N PHE A 111 9.18 2.35 -2.04
CA PHE A 111 9.34 0.90 -1.96
C PHE A 111 7.99 0.24 -2.16
N PHE A 112 7.97 -0.92 -2.80
CA PHE A 112 6.73 -1.66 -3.08
C PHE A 112 7.05 -3.11 -3.46
N ALA A 113 6.06 -3.97 -3.34
CA ALA A 113 6.11 -5.32 -3.88
C ALA A 113 5.58 -5.31 -5.33
N ALA A 114 6.24 -6.02 -6.24
CA ALA A 114 5.80 -6.14 -7.64
C ALA A 114 6.32 -7.44 -8.29
N ASN A 115 5.56 -7.95 -9.26
CA ASN A 115 5.85 -9.18 -9.99
C ASN A 115 6.28 -8.87 -11.44
N ASP A 116 7.49 -9.25 -11.84
CA ASP A 116 7.99 -9.03 -13.21
C ASP A 116 7.59 -10.12 -14.21
N GLY A 117 6.80 -11.10 -13.76
CA GLY A 117 6.42 -12.28 -14.52
C GLY A 117 7.45 -13.41 -14.47
N VAL A 118 8.53 -13.26 -13.70
CA VAL A 118 9.63 -14.23 -13.58
C VAL A 118 9.90 -14.59 -12.12
N THR A 119 10.05 -13.62 -11.22
CA THR A 119 10.48 -13.82 -9.83
C THR A 119 9.36 -13.75 -8.80
N GLY A 120 8.10 -13.59 -9.22
CA GLY A 120 7.01 -13.38 -8.25
C GLY A 120 7.03 -12.00 -7.61
N TRP A 121 6.19 -11.79 -6.59
CA TRP A 121 6.06 -10.50 -5.88
C TRP A 121 7.22 -10.27 -4.90
N GLU A 122 8.21 -9.53 -5.37
CA GLU A 122 9.46 -9.26 -4.65
C GLU A 122 9.64 -7.77 -4.33
N LEU A 123 10.71 -7.42 -3.61
CA LEU A 123 10.97 -6.03 -3.22
C LEU A 123 11.51 -5.21 -4.40
N TRP A 124 10.79 -4.14 -4.73
CA TRP A 124 11.19 -3.12 -5.71
C TRP A 124 11.31 -1.75 -5.06
N LYS A 125 12.07 -0.87 -5.70
CA LYS A 125 12.11 0.55 -5.36
C LYS A 125 12.03 1.44 -6.59
N SER A 126 11.63 2.70 -6.39
CA SER A 126 11.62 3.73 -7.42
C SER A 126 11.96 5.11 -6.85
N ASP A 127 12.68 5.93 -7.62
CA ASP A 127 12.84 7.37 -7.38
C ASP A 127 11.79 8.21 -8.15
N GLY A 128 10.83 7.54 -8.79
CA GLY A 128 9.83 8.14 -9.67
C GLY A 128 10.26 8.31 -11.12
N THR A 129 11.38 7.72 -11.53
CA THR A 129 11.81 7.60 -12.92
C THR A 129 11.87 6.14 -13.35
N ALA A 130 11.73 5.88 -14.66
CA ALA A 130 11.88 4.52 -15.20
C ALA A 130 13.25 3.91 -14.86
N ALA A 131 14.32 4.71 -14.93
CA ALA A 131 15.69 4.24 -14.65
C ALA A 131 15.95 3.98 -13.17
N GLY A 132 15.27 4.70 -12.28
CA GLY A 132 15.35 4.49 -10.84
C GLY A 132 14.38 3.44 -10.31
N THR A 133 13.46 2.92 -11.15
CA THR A 133 12.61 1.77 -10.82
C THR A 133 13.39 0.49 -11.00
N VAL A 134 13.80 -0.14 -9.91
CA VAL A 134 14.71 -1.29 -9.92
C VAL A 134 14.30 -2.36 -8.92
N PHE A 135 14.58 -3.60 -9.30
CA PHE A 135 14.51 -4.77 -8.43
C PHE A 135 15.53 -4.63 -7.29
N VAL A 136 15.10 -4.86 -6.05
CA VAL A 136 15.98 -4.77 -4.88
C VAL A 136 16.52 -6.15 -4.52
N LYS A 137 15.64 -7.12 -4.32
CA LYS A 137 16.02 -8.46 -3.87
C LYS A 137 14.92 -9.48 -4.15
N ASP A 138 15.37 -10.67 -4.54
CA ASP A 138 14.64 -11.93 -4.52
C ASP A 138 14.76 -12.49 -3.10
N ILE A 139 13.70 -12.41 -2.30
CA ILE A 139 13.74 -12.79 -0.89
C ILE A 139 13.62 -14.31 -0.75
N ASP A 140 12.65 -14.92 -1.43
CA ASP A 140 12.47 -16.37 -1.61
C ASP A 140 12.76 -16.74 -3.08
N PRO A 141 13.95 -17.30 -3.37
CA PRO A 141 14.33 -17.68 -4.72
C PRO A 141 13.68 -19.00 -5.20
N ASP A 142 12.75 -19.62 -4.46
CA ASP A 142 12.02 -20.81 -4.93
C ASP A 142 11.16 -20.46 -6.15
N PRO A 143 11.40 -21.05 -7.34
CA PRO A 143 10.60 -20.79 -8.53
C PRO A 143 9.12 -21.22 -8.42
N ALA A 144 8.76 -22.00 -7.39
CA ALA A 144 7.39 -22.36 -7.09
C ALA A 144 6.68 -21.32 -6.20
N ASP A 145 7.43 -20.42 -5.57
CA ASP A 145 6.84 -19.33 -4.81
C ASP A 145 6.24 -18.28 -5.74
N TYR A 146 5.13 -17.71 -5.30
CA TYR A 146 4.46 -16.63 -6.02
C TYR A 146 4.91 -15.26 -5.51
N GLY A 147 5.50 -15.14 -4.32
CA GLY A 147 6.11 -13.91 -3.84
C GLY A 147 6.32 -13.89 -2.33
N SER A 148 7.47 -13.33 -1.95
CA SER A 148 7.98 -13.36 -0.59
C SER A 148 7.34 -12.34 0.35
N ILE A 149 6.85 -11.23 -0.19
CA ILE A 149 6.25 -10.16 0.62
C ILE A 149 4.79 -10.51 0.88
N SER A 150 4.41 -10.63 2.15
CA SER A 150 3.10 -11.18 2.55
C SER A 150 1.92 -10.29 2.15
N PHE A 151 1.02 -10.81 1.28
CA PHE A 151 -0.22 -10.15 0.83
C PHE A 151 -1.15 -9.72 1.97
N LEU A 152 -0.95 -10.31 3.12
CA LEU A 152 -1.69 -10.05 4.34
C LEU A 152 -0.77 -9.15 5.18
N TYR A 153 -1.26 -8.01 5.65
CA TYR A 153 -0.71 -7.00 6.60
C TYR A 153 0.53 -7.36 7.48
N PRO A 154 1.18 -6.49 8.25
CA PRO A 154 1.04 -5.05 8.35
C PRO A 154 1.49 -4.35 7.07
N PRO A 155 1.02 -3.11 6.84
CA PRO A 155 1.69 -2.24 5.90
C PRO A 155 3.14 -2.02 6.35
N PRO A 156 4.08 -1.88 5.39
CA PRO A 156 5.45 -1.52 5.71
C PRO A 156 5.53 -0.15 6.41
N ALA A 157 6.57 0.03 7.23
CA ALA A 157 6.82 1.25 7.97
C ALA A 157 8.23 1.78 7.70
N ALA A 158 8.36 3.10 7.62
CA ALA A 158 9.66 3.75 7.49
C ALA A 158 10.14 4.26 8.86
N VAL A 159 11.39 3.96 9.22
CA VAL A 159 12.09 4.60 10.36
C VAL A 159 13.41 5.15 9.85
N GLY A 160 13.57 6.48 9.86
CA GLY A 160 14.74 7.12 9.27
C GLY A 160 14.85 6.83 7.77
N SER A 161 15.95 6.22 7.35
CA SER A 161 16.22 5.80 5.96
C SER A 161 15.97 4.32 5.70
N THR A 162 15.34 3.61 6.65
CA THR A 162 15.15 2.17 6.60
C THR A 162 13.67 1.85 6.42
N LEU A 163 13.38 0.96 5.48
CA LEU A 163 12.08 0.31 5.35
C LEU A 163 12.03 -0.90 6.29
N PHE A 164 10.96 -1.04 7.05
CA PHE A 164 10.60 -2.27 7.76
C PHE A 164 9.35 -2.86 7.16
N PHE A 165 9.36 -4.17 6.95
CA PHE A 165 8.29 -4.91 6.31
C PHE A 165 8.31 -6.37 6.78
N VAL A 166 7.30 -7.14 6.41
CA VAL A 166 7.26 -8.58 6.70
C VAL A 166 7.39 -9.36 5.41
N ALA A 167 8.18 -10.42 5.44
CA ALA A 167 8.40 -11.30 4.29
C ALA A 167 8.76 -12.71 4.75
N ASN A 168 8.57 -13.66 3.86
CA ASN A 168 8.97 -15.06 3.99
C ASN A 168 10.06 -15.36 2.95
N ASP A 169 11.16 -15.97 3.37
CA ASP A 169 12.27 -16.37 2.50
C ASP A 169 12.28 -17.89 2.18
N GLY A 170 11.14 -18.54 2.44
CA GLY A 170 10.96 -19.98 2.27
C GLY A 170 11.62 -20.83 3.35
N THR A 171 12.38 -20.22 4.28
CA THR A 171 13.17 -20.94 5.30
C THR A 171 12.75 -20.58 6.72
N ASP A 172 12.69 -19.29 7.03
CA ASP A 172 12.47 -18.76 8.38
C ASP A 172 11.01 -18.35 8.63
N GLY A 173 10.09 -18.68 7.70
CA GLY A 173 8.69 -18.27 7.80
C GLY A 173 8.51 -16.75 7.63
N ILE A 174 7.33 -16.23 7.99
CA ILE A 174 7.06 -14.79 7.92
C ILE A 174 7.72 -14.06 9.10
N GLU A 175 8.76 -13.29 8.80
CA GLU A 175 9.59 -12.59 9.79
C GLU A 175 9.65 -11.08 9.55
N LEU A 176 10.27 -10.35 10.50
CA LEU A 176 10.53 -8.91 10.34
C LEU A 176 11.79 -8.68 9.51
N TRP A 177 11.64 -7.97 8.39
CA TRP A 177 12.71 -7.59 7.49
C TRP A 177 12.96 -6.09 7.52
N GLU A 178 14.19 -5.73 7.15
CA GLU A 178 14.57 -4.36 6.87
C GLU A 178 15.22 -4.21 5.50
N SER A 179 15.13 -3.02 4.92
CA SER A 179 15.84 -2.67 3.68
C SER A 179 16.32 -1.22 3.70
N ASP A 180 17.58 -1.01 3.28
CA ASP A 180 18.13 0.29 2.90
C ASP A 180 17.98 0.61 1.40
N GLY A 181 17.29 -0.27 0.65
CA GLY A 181 17.14 -0.20 -0.80
C GLY A 181 18.26 -0.85 -1.60
N THR A 182 19.16 -1.57 -0.96
CA THR A 182 20.15 -2.43 -1.62
C THR A 182 19.88 -3.90 -1.32
N THR A 183 20.31 -4.80 -2.20
CA THR A 183 20.22 -6.24 -1.95
C THR A 183 20.97 -6.65 -0.68
N ALA A 184 22.15 -6.06 -0.43
CA ALA A 184 22.98 -6.37 0.73
C ALA A 184 22.39 -5.85 2.05
N GLY A 185 21.72 -4.70 2.02
CA GLY A 185 21.01 -4.14 3.17
C GLY A 185 19.57 -4.60 3.30
N THR A 186 19.14 -5.60 2.52
CA THR A 186 17.80 -6.22 2.64
C THR A 186 17.92 -7.56 3.36
N VAL A 187 17.63 -7.56 4.66
CA VAL A 187 17.93 -8.66 5.59
C VAL A 187 16.85 -8.83 6.65
N ILE A 188 16.79 -10.02 7.25
CA ILE A 188 15.99 -10.29 8.46
C ILE A 188 16.55 -9.44 9.60
N VAL A 189 15.68 -8.68 10.29
CA VAL A 189 16.03 -7.94 11.50
C VAL A 189 16.29 -8.90 12.64
N LYS A 190 15.41 -9.89 12.78
CA LYS A 190 15.49 -10.99 13.72
C LYS A 190 14.52 -12.09 13.33
N ASP A 191 15.00 -13.32 13.39
CA ASP A 191 14.18 -14.52 13.48
C ASP A 191 13.51 -14.55 14.87
N ILE A 192 12.27 -14.09 14.93
CA ILE A 192 11.47 -14.01 16.15
C ILE A 192 10.78 -15.35 16.42
N CYS A 193 10.43 -16.09 15.37
CA CYS A 193 9.83 -17.42 15.40
C CYS A 193 10.78 -18.47 14.79
N PRO A 194 11.68 -19.06 15.60
CA PRO A 194 12.73 -19.93 15.06
C PRO A 194 12.23 -21.10 14.22
N GLY A 195 12.83 -21.25 13.04
CA GLY A 195 12.48 -22.27 12.05
C GLY A 195 11.40 -21.77 11.09
N GLY A 196 10.57 -22.66 10.55
CA GLY A 196 9.56 -22.28 9.56
C GLY A 196 8.22 -21.83 10.16
N CYS A 197 8.20 -21.15 11.31
CA CYS A 197 6.96 -20.64 11.90
C CYS A 197 6.83 -19.13 11.67
N ASP A 198 5.60 -18.63 11.62
CA ASP A 198 5.36 -17.22 11.31
C ASP A 198 5.38 -16.39 12.58
N ALA A 199 6.31 -15.42 12.69
CA ALA A 199 6.31 -14.45 13.78
C ALA A 199 5.11 -13.49 13.73
N PHE A 200 4.51 -13.36 12.55
CA PHE A 200 3.38 -12.49 12.23
C PHE A 200 2.16 -13.32 11.82
N ASP A 201 1.57 -14.07 12.77
CA ASP A 201 0.39 -14.91 12.54
C ASP A 201 -0.89 -14.09 12.34
N TYR A 202 -1.47 -14.16 11.15
CA TYR A 202 -2.73 -13.49 10.77
C TYR A 202 -3.99 -14.12 11.35
N LEU A 203 -3.92 -15.40 11.71
CA LEU A 203 -5.06 -16.17 12.18
C LEU A 203 -5.35 -15.89 13.66
N ASN A 204 -4.41 -15.28 14.37
CA ASN A 204 -4.52 -14.92 15.78
C ASN A 204 -4.42 -13.40 15.99
N PRO A 205 -5.55 -12.68 16.12
CA PRO A 205 -5.52 -11.25 16.39
C PRO A 205 -4.88 -10.91 17.76
N PRO A 206 -4.30 -9.71 17.92
CA PRO A 206 -4.47 -8.53 17.07
C PRO A 206 -3.68 -8.61 15.75
N VAL A 207 -4.28 -8.07 14.68
CA VAL A 207 -3.58 -7.96 13.38
C VAL A 207 -2.24 -7.25 13.59
N PRO A 208 -1.15 -7.79 13.03
CA PRO A 208 0.16 -7.20 13.21
C PRO A 208 0.18 -5.78 12.64
N LEU A 209 0.91 -4.88 13.33
CA LEU A 209 1.11 -3.49 12.92
C LEU A 209 2.58 -3.10 13.13
N LEU A 210 3.22 -2.60 12.09
CA LEU A 210 4.52 -1.92 12.16
C LEU A 210 4.26 -0.43 12.38
N THR A 211 4.67 0.10 13.53
CA THR A 211 4.44 1.51 13.87
C THR A 211 5.74 2.24 14.15
N ALA A 212 6.06 3.22 13.31
CA ALA A 212 7.16 4.13 13.58
C ALA A 212 6.80 5.12 14.70
N VAL A 213 7.64 5.21 15.74
CA VAL A 213 7.56 6.16 16.85
C VAL A 213 8.93 6.81 17.04
N GLY A 214 9.11 8.01 16.47
CA GLY A 214 10.41 8.67 16.46
C GLY A 214 11.43 7.88 15.65
N SER A 215 12.55 7.50 16.27
CA SER A 215 13.60 6.66 15.66
C SER A 215 13.46 5.18 16.01
N THR A 216 12.26 4.72 16.34
CA THR A 216 12.02 3.36 16.79
C THR A 216 10.77 2.80 16.13
N LEU A 217 10.87 1.58 15.62
CA LEU A 217 9.73 0.76 15.24
C LEU A 217 9.16 0.07 16.48
N LEU A 218 7.85 0.16 16.70
CA LEU A 218 7.11 -0.68 17.64
C LEU A 218 6.21 -1.63 16.86
N PHE A 219 6.16 -2.89 17.27
CA PHE A 219 5.36 -3.91 16.60
C PHE A 219 4.97 -5.03 17.56
N VAL A 220 4.01 -5.84 17.15
CA VAL A 220 3.59 -7.06 17.86
C VAL A 220 3.93 -8.26 17.00
N ALA A 221 4.66 -9.20 17.58
CA ALA A 221 5.10 -10.44 16.96
C ALA A 221 5.34 -11.49 18.05
N GLY A 222 5.42 -12.77 17.70
CA GLY A 222 5.66 -13.81 18.68
C GLY A 222 5.83 -15.18 18.06
N ASP A 223 6.09 -16.17 18.91
CA ASP A 223 6.26 -17.56 18.50
C ASP A 223 5.20 -18.46 19.19
N PRO A 224 4.97 -19.70 18.70
CA PRO A 224 4.01 -20.62 19.31
C PRO A 224 4.25 -20.95 20.79
N THR A 225 5.46 -20.71 21.30
CA THR A 225 5.85 -21.02 22.69
C THR A 225 5.62 -19.85 23.64
N SER A 226 5.94 -18.62 23.24
CA SER A 226 5.75 -17.42 24.08
C SER A 226 4.49 -16.63 23.78
N GLY A 227 3.82 -16.89 22.65
CA GLY A 227 2.73 -16.06 22.15
C GLY A 227 3.20 -14.68 21.70
N SER A 228 2.26 -13.82 21.32
CA SER A 228 2.52 -12.47 20.82
C SER A 228 2.92 -11.50 21.93
N GLU A 229 4.01 -10.77 21.70
CA GLU A 229 4.55 -9.76 22.61
C GLU A 229 4.79 -8.44 21.87
N MET A 230 4.97 -7.35 22.62
CA MET A 230 5.37 -6.06 22.05
C MET A 230 6.89 -5.99 21.94
N TRP A 231 7.36 -5.65 20.75
CA TRP A 231 8.76 -5.51 20.40
C TRP A 231 9.07 -4.08 19.96
N LYS A 232 10.35 -3.73 20.02
CA LYS A 232 10.87 -2.49 19.46
C LYS A 232 12.12 -2.75 18.64
N SER A 233 12.32 -2.03 17.55
CA SER A 233 13.54 -2.06 16.72
C SER A 233 14.00 -0.66 16.31
N ASP A 234 15.29 -0.45 16.18
CA ASP A 234 15.89 0.72 15.54
C ASP A 234 16.62 0.38 14.23
N GLY A 235 16.49 -0.87 13.76
CA GLY A 235 17.19 -1.39 12.59
C GLY A 235 18.61 -1.88 12.85
N THR A 236 18.98 -2.06 14.12
CA THR A 236 20.14 -2.84 14.50
C THR A 236 19.67 -4.17 15.09
N ASN A 237 20.46 -5.24 14.91
CA ASN A 237 20.22 -6.54 15.53
C ASN A 237 19.71 -6.34 16.96
N LEU A 238 18.49 -6.80 17.24
CA LEU A 238 17.80 -6.56 18.51
C LEU A 238 18.56 -7.19 19.68
N VAL A 239 19.52 -6.45 20.26
CA VAL A 239 20.14 -6.78 21.54
C VAL A 239 19.30 -6.26 22.72
N GLY A 240 18.15 -5.63 22.44
CA GLY A 240 17.24 -5.07 23.44
C GLY A 240 16.25 -6.09 24.00
N PRO A 241 15.82 -5.94 25.27
CA PRO A 241 14.84 -6.84 25.88
C PRO A 241 13.43 -6.65 25.30
N ARG A 242 12.66 -7.76 25.24
CA ARG A 242 11.21 -7.80 25.03
C ARG A 242 10.53 -6.77 25.95
N LEU A 243 9.58 -5.98 25.42
CA LEU A 243 8.77 -5.10 26.28
C LEU A 243 7.68 -5.94 26.94
N GLY A 244 8.00 -6.54 28.08
CA GLY A 244 7.06 -7.40 28.81
C GLY A 244 5.79 -6.64 29.17
N LEU A 245 4.64 -7.20 28.79
CA LEU A 245 3.36 -6.78 29.34
C LEU A 245 3.27 -7.27 30.80
N PRO A 246 2.74 -6.47 31.74
CA PRO A 246 2.46 -6.98 33.08
C PRO A 246 1.51 -8.19 32.97
N PRO A 247 1.66 -9.21 33.83
CA PRO A 247 0.81 -10.39 33.76
C PRO A 247 -0.66 -9.97 33.88
N LEU A 248 -1.49 -10.51 32.98
CA LEU A 248 -2.94 -10.33 33.04
C LEU A 248 -3.41 -10.75 34.43
N ARG A 249 -3.88 -9.78 35.22
CA ARG A 249 -4.59 -10.08 36.47
C ARG A 249 -5.85 -10.84 36.08
N ARG A 250 -5.88 -12.14 36.42
CA ARG A 250 -7.11 -12.94 36.40
C ARG A 250 -8.10 -12.41 37.42
#